data_AF-A0A7Y2HEH2-F1
#
_entry.id   AF-A0A7Y2HEH2-F1
#
_cell.length_a   1.000
_cell.length_b   1.000
_cell.length_c   1.000
_cell.angle_alpha   90.00
_cell.angle_beta   90.00
_cell.angle_gamma   90.00
#
_symmetry.space_group_name_H-M   'P 1'
#
loop_
_entity.id
_entity.type
_entity.pdbx_description
1 polymer ?
#
loop_
_entity_poly.entity_id
_entity_poly.type
_entity_poly.pdbx_seq_one_letter_code
_entity_poly.pdbx_strand_id
1 'polypeptide(L)'
;MKSFKLILKSTLFFALLATMSVAVSSCGDDEPEVIMGCTDSVADNYNANATDDNGSCTYQDRFSGTWPGTFSCQGLLAALFTSADVTIAPGATSDAVGITVTSSTLPFPIPLNGTITRDDLTINVTLPNVEFTGLDIIPGYEGEMFNITVAGTLSITEDNSTLSGNLDFTLEETTSGGIIPTITDTCNYTATK
;
A
#
# COMPACT_ATOMS: atom_id res chain seq x y z
N MET A 1 18.54 -92.51 18.17
CA MET A 1 19.97 -92.16 18.01
C MET A 1 20.11 -90.65 18.10
N LYS A 2 21.09 -90.20 18.91
CA LYS A 2 21.66 -88.85 19.04
C LYS A 2 20.77 -87.73 19.61
N SER A 3 20.86 -87.66 20.94
CA SER A 3 20.89 -86.44 21.76
C SER A 3 21.79 -85.35 21.18
N PHE A 4 21.26 -84.12 21.05
CA PHE A 4 22.07 -82.90 20.95
C PHE A 4 21.51 -81.86 21.92
N LYS A 5 22.13 -81.77 23.10
CA LYS A 5 22.00 -80.64 24.01
C LYS A 5 22.74 -79.46 23.36
N LEU A 6 22.04 -78.39 23.01
CA LEU A 6 22.66 -77.07 22.94
C LEU A 6 21.85 -76.12 23.82
N ILE A 7 22.35 -75.98 25.04
CA ILE A 7 21.92 -75.00 26.02
C ILE A 7 22.45 -73.65 25.53
N LEU A 8 21.60 -72.79 24.98
CA LEU A 8 21.91 -71.37 24.88
C LEU A 8 20.73 -70.54 25.37
N LYS A 9 20.72 -70.42 26.69
CA LYS A 9 20.17 -69.34 27.52
C LYS A 9 19.17 -68.42 26.82
N SER A 10 17.91 -68.66 27.17
CA SER A 10 16.74 -67.76 27.21
C SER A 10 16.98 -66.32 27.72
N THR A 11 18.22 -65.93 28.04
CA THR A 11 18.61 -64.63 28.59
C THR A 11 19.37 -63.76 27.58
N LEU A 12 19.82 -64.30 26.44
CA LEU A 12 20.49 -63.50 25.40
C LEU A 12 19.53 -62.86 24.38
N PHE A 13 18.32 -63.38 24.22
CA PHE A 13 17.34 -62.82 23.28
C PHE A 13 16.64 -61.57 23.86
N PHE A 14 16.52 -61.48 25.19
CA PHE A 14 16.04 -60.27 25.88
C PHE A 14 17.14 -59.21 26.10
N ALA A 15 18.42 -59.58 25.98
CA ALA A 15 19.53 -58.65 26.12
C ALA A 15 19.82 -57.84 24.84
N LEU A 16 19.30 -58.25 23.68
CA LEU A 16 19.48 -57.51 22.42
C LEU A 16 18.50 -56.34 22.24
N LEU A 17 17.42 -56.28 23.04
CA LEU A 17 16.50 -55.13 23.09
C LEU A 17 16.95 -54.05 24.09
N ALA A 18 17.99 -54.32 24.88
CA ALA A 18 18.45 -53.42 25.95
C ALA A 18 19.68 -52.57 25.59
N THR A 19 20.19 -52.64 24.35
CA THR A 19 21.33 -51.80 23.91
C THR A 19 20.99 -50.84 22.78
N MET A 20 19.75 -50.84 22.27
CA MET A 20 19.28 -49.70 21.48
C MET A 20 18.79 -48.62 22.45
N SER A 21 19.70 -48.14 23.30
CA SER A 21 19.69 -46.72 23.64
C SER A 21 19.89 -45.98 22.33
N VAL A 22 18.81 -45.84 21.56
CA VAL A 22 18.69 -44.65 20.72
C VAL A 22 18.77 -43.54 21.75
N ALA A 23 19.95 -42.97 21.89
CA ALA A 23 20.04 -41.59 22.27
C ALA A 23 19.25 -40.87 21.18
N VAL A 24 17.92 -40.79 21.37
CA VAL A 24 17.24 -39.56 21.06
C VAL A 24 17.94 -38.56 21.97
N SER A 25 19.08 -38.06 21.49
CA SER A 25 19.35 -36.64 21.65
C SER A 25 18.09 -36.03 21.07
N SER A 26 17.10 -35.84 21.94
CA SER A 26 16.19 -34.74 21.81
C SER A 26 17.15 -33.60 21.64
N CYS A 27 17.41 -33.22 20.39
CA CYS A 27 17.85 -31.89 20.09
C CYS A 27 16.73 -31.06 20.69
N GLY A 28 16.90 -30.67 21.96
CA GLY A 28 16.28 -29.46 22.45
C GLY A 28 16.93 -28.41 21.60
N ASP A 29 16.38 -28.23 20.41
CA ASP A 29 16.59 -27.04 19.65
C ASP A 29 15.99 -25.97 20.55
N ASP A 30 16.83 -25.39 21.42
CA ASP A 30 16.60 -24.09 22.05
C ASP A 30 16.63 -23.04 20.92
N GLU A 31 15.80 -23.24 19.90
CA GLU A 31 15.49 -22.24 18.90
C GLU A 31 14.72 -21.15 19.65
N PRO A 32 15.14 -19.88 19.52
CA PRO A 32 14.38 -18.79 20.11
C PRO A 32 12.93 -18.88 19.65
N GLU A 33 11.99 -18.67 20.57
CA GLU A 33 10.57 -18.64 20.22
C GLU A 33 10.35 -17.52 19.20
N VAL A 34 10.04 -17.91 17.97
CA VAL A 34 9.72 -16.97 16.89
C VAL A 34 8.32 -16.41 17.14
N ILE A 35 8.25 -15.13 17.41
CA ILE A 35 7.00 -14.40 17.61
C ILE A 35 6.72 -13.63 16.32
N MET A 36 5.74 -14.10 15.56
CA MET A 36 5.31 -13.45 14.31
C MET A 36 4.48 -12.19 14.60
N GLY A 37 4.80 -11.08 13.96
CA GLY A 37 4.02 -9.84 14.02
C GLY A 37 4.71 -8.70 13.29
N CYS A 38 4.07 -7.54 13.18
CA CYS A 38 4.73 -6.40 12.55
C CYS A 38 5.91 -5.91 13.40
N THR A 39 7.12 -5.94 12.84
CA THR A 39 8.35 -5.48 13.51
C THR A 39 8.67 -4.01 13.21
N ASP A 40 7.90 -3.35 12.35
CA ASP A 40 8.12 -1.96 11.98
C ASP A 40 7.50 -1.00 13.00
N SER A 41 8.33 -0.19 13.66
CA SER A 41 7.89 0.72 14.73
C SER A 41 7.01 1.87 14.26
N VAL A 42 6.97 2.14 12.94
CA VAL A 42 6.09 3.17 12.37
C VAL A 42 4.73 2.61 11.92
N ALA A 43 4.51 1.30 12.00
CA ALA A 43 3.23 0.68 11.65
C ALA A 43 2.21 0.83 12.77
N ASP A 44 0.93 0.96 12.41
CA ASP A 44 -0.19 1.12 13.35
C ASP A 44 -0.38 -0.14 14.23
N ASN A 45 0.06 -1.29 13.73
CA ASN A 45 -0.02 -2.60 14.40
C ASN A 45 1.35 -3.16 14.81
N TYR A 46 2.33 -2.29 15.08
CA TYR A 46 3.63 -2.67 15.60
C TYR A 46 3.50 -3.56 16.86
N ASN A 47 4.21 -4.69 16.85
CA ASN A 47 4.30 -5.60 17.99
C ASN A 47 5.74 -5.63 18.51
N ALA A 48 6.00 -4.99 19.63
CA ALA A 48 7.33 -4.94 20.25
C ALA A 48 7.86 -6.31 20.70
N ASN A 49 7.00 -7.32 20.80
CA ASN A 49 7.41 -8.69 21.11
C ASN A 49 7.67 -9.52 19.85
N ALA A 50 7.33 -9.03 18.65
CA ALA A 50 7.58 -9.76 17.41
C ALA A 50 9.09 -9.84 17.16
N THR A 51 9.57 -11.05 16.91
CA THR A 51 10.96 -11.31 16.52
C THR A 51 11.11 -11.34 14.99
N ASP A 52 10.01 -11.64 14.28
CA ASP A 52 9.98 -11.85 12.84
C ASP A 52 8.74 -11.21 12.22
N ASP A 53 8.95 -10.51 11.10
CA ASP A 53 7.87 -9.85 10.37
C ASP A 53 6.95 -10.89 9.70
N ASN A 54 5.65 -10.73 9.93
CA ASN A 54 4.61 -11.54 9.29
C ASN A 54 4.03 -10.88 8.03
N GLY A 55 4.51 -9.70 7.63
CA GLY A 55 4.02 -8.95 6.48
C GLY A 55 2.63 -8.36 6.69
N SER A 56 2.14 -8.29 7.94
CA SER A 56 0.82 -7.72 8.25
C SER A 56 0.86 -6.24 8.62
N CYS A 57 2.01 -5.56 8.50
CA CYS A 57 2.17 -4.16 8.90
C CYS A 57 1.17 -3.24 8.18
N THR A 58 0.50 -2.38 8.95
CA THR A 58 -0.47 -1.40 8.43
C THR A 58 -0.01 0.02 8.73
N TYR A 59 -0.32 0.97 7.85
CA TYR A 59 0.23 2.34 7.92
C TYR A 59 -0.82 3.42 7.63
N GLN A 60 -2.10 3.12 7.81
CA GLN A 60 -3.20 4.02 7.43
C GLN A 60 -3.28 5.28 8.30
N ASP A 61 -3.03 5.15 9.60
CA ASP A 61 -3.27 6.24 10.54
C ASP A 61 -2.37 7.44 10.23
N ARG A 62 -1.17 7.18 9.72
CA ARG A 62 -0.19 8.17 9.29
C ARG A 62 -0.72 9.09 8.19
N PHE A 63 -1.50 8.54 7.25
CA PHE A 63 -2.08 9.31 6.14
C PHE A 63 -3.45 9.89 6.47
N SER A 64 -4.12 9.41 7.52
CA SER A 64 -5.51 9.77 7.79
C SER A 64 -5.71 11.27 8.09
N GLY A 65 -6.77 11.83 7.51
CA GLY A 65 -7.21 13.21 7.75
C GLY A 65 -7.09 14.12 6.53
N THR A 66 -7.22 15.42 6.78
CA THR A 66 -7.17 16.45 5.74
C THR A 66 -5.77 17.04 5.66
N TRP A 67 -5.22 17.04 4.45
CA TRP A 67 -3.94 17.60 4.06
C TRP A 67 -4.21 18.86 3.23
N PRO A 68 -4.17 20.06 3.84
CA PRO A 68 -4.23 21.30 3.08
C PRO A 68 -2.89 21.52 2.39
N GLY A 69 -2.89 21.56 1.06
CA GLY A 69 -1.67 21.60 0.28
C GLY A 69 -1.75 22.46 -0.97
N THR A 70 -0.61 22.55 -1.65
CA THR A 70 -0.47 23.26 -2.91
C THR A 70 -0.09 22.31 -4.03
N PHE A 71 -0.55 22.64 -5.24
CA PHE A 71 -0.15 21.98 -6.48
C PHE A 71 0.77 22.90 -7.26
N SER A 72 1.91 22.36 -7.66
CA SER A 72 2.86 23.00 -8.57
C SER A 72 2.93 22.18 -9.85
N CYS A 73 2.13 22.55 -10.85
CA CYS A 73 2.05 21.88 -12.14
C CYS A 73 3.02 22.48 -13.17
N GLN A 74 3.45 21.68 -14.14
CA GLN A 74 4.40 22.11 -15.17
C GLN A 74 3.72 22.67 -16.43
N GLY A 75 2.44 22.35 -16.66
CA GLY A 75 1.72 22.63 -17.89
C GLY A 75 0.43 23.44 -17.69
N LEU A 76 -0.61 23.04 -18.43
CA LEU A 76 -1.88 23.75 -18.52
C LEU A 76 -2.62 23.85 -17.18
N LEU A 77 -2.43 22.88 -16.29
CA LEU A 77 -3.10 22.84 -14.98
C LEU A 77 -2.52 23.86 -13.99
N ALA A 78 -1.32 24.40 -14.25
CA ALA A 78 -0.67 25.37 -13.37
C ALA A 78 -1.48 26.65 -13.15
N ALA A 79 -2.29 27.04 -14.14
CA ALA A 79 -3.17 28.21 -14.04
C ALA A 79 -4.54 27.91 -13.40
N LEU A 80 -4.91 26.63 -13.29
CA LEU A 80 -6.24 26.18 -12.90
C LEU A 80 -6.29 25.71 -11.44
N PHE A 81 -5.21 25.08 -10.97
CA PHE A 81 -5.14 24.47 -9.64
C PHE A 81 -3.81 24.83 -8.96
N THR A 82 -3.89 25.70 -7.95
CA THR A 82 -2.73 26.12 -7.16
C THR A 82 -2.79 25.62 -5.71
N SER A 83 -3.99 25.36 -5.21
CA SER A 83 -4.22 24.78 -3.88
C SER A 83 -5.35 23.78 -3.90
N ALA A 84 -5.22 22.73 -3.10
CA ALA A 84 -6.28 21.78 -2.85
C ALA A 84 -6.11 21.12 -1.49
N ASP A 85 -7.23 20.80 -0.88
CA ASP A 85 -7.29 19.98 0.31
C ASP A 85 -7.48 18.52 -0.12
N VAL A 86 -6.57 17.66 0.32
CA VAL A 86 -6.62 16.22 0.08
C VAL A 86 -7.06 15.56 1.38
N THR A 87 -8.28 15.05 1.42
CA THR A 87 -8.78 14.28 2.56
C THR A 87 -8.61 12.79 2.30
N ILE A 88 -7.87 12.11 3.17
CA ILE A 88 -7.58 10.68 3.09
C ILE A 88 -8.38 9.96 4.19
N ALA A 89 -9.16 8.96 3.78
CA ALA A 89 -9.97 8.13 4.64
C ALA A 89 -9.61 6.64 4.48
N PRO A 90 -9.75 5.81 5.53
CA PRO A 90 -9.55 4.38 5.45
C PRO A 90 -10.40 3.73 4.34
N GLY A 91 -9.79 2.81 3.59
CA GLY A 91 -10.46 2.05 2.54
C GLY A 91 -10.96 0.68 3.02
N ALA A 92 -11.27 -0.19 2.06
CA ALA A 92 -11.87 -1.51 2.33
C ALA A 92 -10.86 -2.55 2.86
N THR A 93 -9.56 -2.33 2.68
CA THR A 93 -8.47 -3.18 3.15
C THR A 93 -7.49 -2.35 3.99
N SER A 94 -6.54 -3.01 4.66
CA SER A 94 -5.49 -2.35 5.47
C SER A 94 -4.56 -1.44 4.68
N ASP A 95 -4.51 -1.59 3.36
CA ASP A 95 -3.57 -0.84 2.52
C ASP A 95 -4.31 0.11 1.58
N ALA A 96 -5.62 -0.10 1.37
CA ALA A 96 -6.42 0.76 0.52
C ALA A 96 -6.92 2.00 1.27
N VAL A 97 -6.93 3.14 0.59
CA VAL A 97 -7.53 4.40 1.10
C VAL A 97 -8.45 5.02 0.07
N GLY A 98 -9.50 5.68 0.57
CA GLY A 98 -10.32 6.61 -0.20
C GLY A 98 -9.73 8.01 -0.08
N ILE A 99 -9.65 8.72 -1.19
CA ILE A 99 -9.07 10.07 -1.25
C ILE A 99 -10.11 10.99 -1.85
N THR A 100 -10.32 12.16 -1.24
CA THR A 100 -11.19 13.20 -1.79
C THR A 100 -10.38 14.48 -1.94
N VAL A 101 -10.30 15.00 -3.16
CA VAL A 101 -9.61 16.26 -3.44
C VAL A 101 -10.66 17.36 -3.59
N THR A 102 -10.52 18.42 -2.81
CA THR A 102 -11.39 19.60 -2.87
C THR A 102 -10.57 20.86 -3.09
N SER A 103 -11.07 21.79 -3.90
CA SER A 103 -10.47 23.09 -4.11
C SER A 103 -11.58 24.12 -4.36
N SER A 104 -11.29 25.40 -4.10
CA SER A 104 -12.19 26.50 -4.44
C SER A 104 -12.36 26.70 -5.95
N THR A 105 -11.42 26.20 -6.76
CA THR A 105 -11.48 26.25 -8.23
C THR A 105 -12.06 25.00 -8.84
N LEU A 106 -12.27 23.92 -8.06
CA LEU A 106 -12.88 22.69 -8.53
C LEU A 106 -14.42 22.77 -8.43
N PRO A 107 -15.16 22.48 -9.50
CA PRO A 107 -16.63 22.52 -9.49
C PRO A 107 -17.26 21.40 -8.64
N PHE A 108 -16.54 20.30 -8.42
CA PHE A 108 -16.96 19.18 -7.58
C PHE A 108 -15.73 18.52 -6.92
N PRO A 109 -15.91 17.84 -5.79
CA PRO A 109 -14.85 17.03 -5.16
C PRO A 109 -14.44 15.87 -6.07
N ILE A 110 -13.14 15.67 -6.27
CA ILE A 110 -12.61 14.56 -7.08
C ILE A 110 -12.39 13.34 -6.16
N PRO A 111 -13.16 12.25 -6.33
CA PRO A 111 -12.90 11.02 -5.61
C PRO A 111 -11.75 10.26 -6.27
N LEU A 112 -10.77 9.87 -5.49
CA LEU A 112 -9.67 9.01 -5.87
C LEU A 112 -9.59 7.82 -4.90
N ASN A 113 -8.79 6.84 -5.25
CA ASN A 113 -8.38 5.77 -4.36
C ASN A 113 -6.86 5.64 -4.44
N GLY A 114 -6.28 5.06 -3.41
CA GLY A 114 -4.86 4.81 -3.36
C GLY A 114 -4.53 3.57 -2.55
N THR A 115 -3.29 3.14 -2.68
CA THR A 115 -2.72 2.03 -1.91
C THR A 115 -1.50 2.54 -1.15
N ILE A 116 -1.41 2.22 0.13
CA ILE A 116 -0.31 2.58 1.00
C ILE A 116 0.73 1.46 1.00
N THR A 117 2.00 1.84 0.99
CA THR A 117 3.15 0.96 1.18
C THR A 117 4.14 1.69 2.07
N ARG A 118 4.04 1.42 3.39
CA ARG A 118 4.85 2.03 4.44
C ARG A 118 4.79 3.56 4.47
N ASP A 119 5.67 4.23 3.74
CA ASP A 119 5.77 5.69 3.65
C ASP A 119 5.13 6.27 2.37
N ASP A 120 4.74 5.41 1.42
CA ASP A 120 4.26 5.81 0.11
C ASP A 120 2.77 5.54 -0.07
N LEU A 121 2.05 6.53 -0.60
CA LEU A 121 0.67 6.45 -1.07
C LEU A 121 0.66 6.51 -2.59
N THR A 122 0.38 5.38 -3.23
CA THR A 122 0.27 5.27 -4.69
C THR A 122 -1.17 5.47 -5.13
N ILE A 123 -1.39 6.37 -6.08
CA ILE A 123 -2.68 6.71 -6.68
C ILE A 123 -2.64 6.27 -8.14
N ASN A 124 -3.69 5.59 -8.60
CA ASN A 124 -3.87 5.26 -10.01
C ASN A 124 -5.37 5.08 -10.30
N VAL A 125 -6.02 6.17 -10.70
CA VAL A 125 -7.47 6.21 -10.93
C VAL A 125 -7.77 6.83 -12.27
N THR A 126 -8.74 6.25 -12.97
CA THR A 126 -9.38 6.86 -14.12
C THR A 126 -10.83 7.18 -13.79
N LEU A 127 -11.20 8.45 -13.88
CA LEU A 127 -12.56 8.95 -13.75
C LEU A 127 -13.15 9.13 -15.15
N PRO A 128 -14.17 8.33 -15.52
CA PRO A 128 -14.74 8.41 -16.86
C PRO A 128 -15.76 9.55 -16.98
N ASN A 129 -15.86 10.13 -18.17
CA ASN A 129 -16.93 11.05 -18.58
C ASN A 129 -17.13 12.24 -17.63
N VAL A 130 -16.04 12.90 -17.24
CA VAL A 130 -16.08 14.09 -16.40
C VAL A 130 -16.33 15.33 -17.25
N GLU A 131 -17.38 16.07 -16.93
CA GLU A 131 -17.71 17.33 -17.58
C GLU A 131 -17.16 18.52 -16.75
N PHE A 132 -16.42 19.42 -17.40
CA PHE A 132 -15.87 20.61 -16.77
C PHE A 132 -16.74 21.84 -17.07
N THR A 133 -17.97 21.85 -16.57
CA THR A 133 -18.87 23.00 -16.76
C THR A 133 -18.28 24.27 -16.12
N GLY A 134 -18.02 25.31 -16.91
CA GLY A 134 -17.57 26.61 -16.41
C GLY A 134 -16.07 26.75 -16.14
N LEU A 135 -15.27 25.76 -16.54
CA LEU A 135 -13.81 25.88 -16.64
C LEU A 135 -13.43 25.81 -18.12
N ASP A 136 -13.03 26.95 -18.69
CA ASP A 136 -12.56 27.04 -20.08
C ASP A 136 -11.12 26.50 -20.15
N ILE A 137 -10.98 25.18 -20.08
CA ILE A 137 -9.69 24.47 -20.18
C ILE A 137 -9.09 24.60 -21.58
N ILE A 138 -9.94 24.67 -22.61
CA ILE A 138 -9.56 24.90 -24.00
C ILE A 138 -10.54 25.91 -24.62
N PRO A 139 -10.07 27.12 -24.95
CA PRO A 139 -10.91 28.16 -25.55
C PRO A 139 -11.67 27.66 -26.78
N GLY A 140 -13.01 27.67 -26.70
CA GLY A 140 -13.90 27.32 -27.80
C GLY A 140 -14.47 25.88 -27.78
N TYR A 141 -14.18 25.11 -26.73
CA TYR A 141 -14.72 23.76 -26.54
C TYR A 141 -15.43 23.66 -25.18
N GLU A 142 -16.71 24.00 -25.16
CA GLU A 142 -17.56 24.00 -23.96
C GLU A 142 -18.46 22.75 -23.94
N GLY A 143 -18.55 22.07 -22.80
CA GLY A 143 -19.44 20.91 -22.62
C GLY A 143 -18.89 19.57 -23.12
N GLU A 144 -17.58 19.46 -23.33
CA GLU A 144 -16.92 18.21 -23.67
C GLU A 144 -16.71 17.32 -22.42
N MET A 145 -16.76 16.00 -22.62
CA MET A 145 -16.50 15.03 -21.55
C MET A 145 -15.07 14.49 -21.65
N PHE A 146 -14.38 14.45 -20.52
CA PHE A 146 -13.02 13.96 -20.41
C PHE A 146 -12.93 12.73 -19.51
N ASN A 147 -12.14 11.74 -19.93
CA ASN A 147 -11.60 10.74 -19.03
C ASN A 147 -10.36 11.31 -18.36
N ILE A 148 -10.40 11.43 -17.03
CA ILE A 148 -9.29 11.95 -16.25
C ILE A 148 -8.58 10.78 -15.61
N THR A 149 -7.32 10.57 -15.96
CA THR A 149 -6.44 9.64 -15.25
C THR A 149 -5.50 10.42 -14.34
N VAL A 150 -5.44 10.02 -13.07
CA VAL A 150 -4.50 10.54 -12.07
C VAL A 150 -3.64 9.37 -11.61
N ALA A 151 -2.33 9.48 -11.82
CA ALA A 151 -1.37 8.45 -11.45
C ALA A 151 -0.16 9.07 -10.76
N GLY A 152 0.36 8.43 -9.72
CA GLY A 152 1.59 8.86 -9.08
C GLY A 152 1.70 8.42 -7.63
N THR A 153 2.69 8.95 -6.93
CA THR A 153 3.01 8.55 -5.55
C THR A 153 3.26 9.78 -4.70
N LEU A 154 2.63 9.80 -3.52
CA LEU A 154 2.88 10.77 -2.46
C LEU A 154 3.58 10.06 -1.30
N SER A 155 4.67 10.61 -0.81
CA SER A 155 5.40 10.08 0.35
C SER A 155 5.16 10.95 1.58
N ILE A 156 4.97 10.30 2.72
CA ILE A 156 4.87 10.97 4.02
C ILE A 156 6.23 10.97 4.73
N THR A 157 6.55 12.03 5.43
CA THR A 157 7.75 12.09 6.28
C THR A 157 7.62 11.21 7.52
N GLU A 158 8.76 10.81 8.10
CA GLU A 158 8.81 9.94 9.30
C GLU A 158 8.08 10.54 10.51
N ASP A 159 8.03 11.88 10.60
CA ASP A 159 7.35 12.63 11.66
C ASP A 159 5.85 12.83 11.39
N ASN A 160 5.33 12.28 10.29
CA ASN A 160 3.94 12.42 9.84
C ASN A 160 3.48 13.88 9.65
N SER A 161 4.41 14.81 9.39
CA SER A 161 4.10 16.24 9.25
C SER A 161 3.89 16.68 7.81
N THR A 162 4.54 16.01 6.85
CA THR A 162 4.56 16.44 5.45
C THR A 162 4.19 15.30 4.52
N LEU A 163 3.26 15.54 3.61
CA LEU A 163 2.88 14.65 2.52
C LEU A 163 3.23 15.32 1.19
N SER A 164 4.09 14.69 0.39
CA SER A 164 4.52 15.31 -0.87
C SER A 164 4.85 14.29 -1.96
N GLY A 165 4.70 14.69 -3.22
CA GLY A 165 5.06 13.82 -4.34
C GLY A 165 4.50 14.30 -5.66
N ASN A 166 4.68 13.50 -6.70
CA ASN A 166 4.29 13.85 -8.06
C ASN A 166 3.04 13.07 -8.48
N LEU A 167 2.08 13.78 -9.05
CA LEU A 167 0.87 13.24 -9.65
C LEU A 167 0.78 13.68 -11.11
N ASP A 168 0.70 12.69 -11.99
CA ASP A 168 0.51 12.83 -13.42
C ASP A 168 -0.99 12.80 -13.73
N PHE A 169 -1.45 13.86 -14.38
CA PHE A 169 -2.81 14.04 -14.84
C PHE A 169 -2.84 13.84 -16.35
N THR A 170 -3.75 12.99 -16.82
CA THR A 170 -4.01 12.78 -18.25
C THR A 170 -5.49 12.98 -18.50
N LEU A 171 -5.84 13.92 -19.38
CA LEU A 171 -7.21 14.20 -19.79
C LEU A 171 -7.37 13.76 -21.24
N GLU A 172 -8.23 12.76 -21.44
CA GLU A 172 -8.59 12.25 -22.76
C GLU A 172 -10.03 12.60 -23.08
N GLU A 173 -10.23 13.28 -24.21
CA GLU A 173 -11.52 13.73 -24.66
C GLU A 173 -12.35 12.58 -25.28
N THR A 174 -13.67 12.57 -25.07
CA THR A 174 -14.53 11.41 -25.43
C THR A 174 -15.72 11.71 -26.34
N THR A 175 -16.07 12.97 -26.58
CA THR A 175 -17.28 13.46 -27.27
C THR A 175 -17.05 14.03 -28.68
N SER A 176 -15.90 14.63 -28.96
CA SER A 176 -15.49 15.29 -30.20
C SER A 176 -14.75 14.36 -31.17
N GLY A 177 -14.65 13.07 -30.87
CA GLY A 177 -14.05 12.07 -31.76
C GLY A 177 -12.56 12.26 -32.01
N GLY A 178 -11.82 12.80 -31.02
CA GLY A 178 -10.35 12.91 -31.06
C GLY A 178 -9.81 14.19 -31.72
N ILE A 179 -10.63 15.23 -31.83
CA ILE A 179 -10.18 16.55 -32.30
C ILE A 179 -9.31 17.23 -31.23
N ILE A 180 -9.63 17.02 -29.96
CA ILE A 180 -8.86 17.55 -28.84
C ILE A 180 -7.72 16.55 -28.52
N PRO A 181 -6.45 17.00 -28.56
CA PRO A 181 -5.34 16.14 -28.20
C PRO A 181 -5.38 15.82 -26.71
N THR A 182 -4.86 14.65 -26.34
CA THR A 182 -4.66 14.27 -24.94
C THR A 182 -3.82 15.32 -24.22
N ILE A 183 -4.33 15.82 -23.11
CA ILE A 183 -3.61 16.78 -22.26
C ILE A 183 -2.94 16.00 -21.15
N THR A 184 -1.64 16.22 -20.97
CA THR A 184 -0.87 15.64 -19.87
C THR A 184 -0.21 16.74 -19.06
N ASP A 185 -0.26 16.63 -17.74
CA ASP A 185 0.46 17.54 -16.84
C ASP A 185 0.96 16.79 -15.61
N THR A 186 2.16 17.13 -15.15
CA THR A 186 2.75 16.59 -13.93
C THR A 186 2.71 17.68 -12.87
N CYS A 187 2.00 17.39 -11.77
CA CYS A 187 1.91 18.30 -10.65
C CYS A 187 2.60 17.73 -9.42
N ASN A 188 3.48 18.52 -8.82
CA ASN A 188 3.99 18.22 -7.49
C ASN A 188 2.99 18.73 -6.45
N TYR A 189 2.52 17.82 -5.60
CA TYR A 189 1.69 18.14 -4.44
C TYR A 189 2.59 18.22 -3.21
N THR A 190 2.37 19.23 -2.37
CA THR A 190 3.00 19.33 -1.05
C THR A 190 1.96 19.83 -0.05
N ALA A 191 1.82 19.11 1.06
CA ALA A 191 0.97 19.48 2.18
C ALA A 191 1.68 19.25 3.51
N THR A 192 1.31 20.08 4.49
CA THR A 192 1.85 20.00 5.85
C THR A 192 0.71 20.06 6.87
N LYS A 193 0.80 19.21 7.89
CA LYS A 193 -0.19 19.06 8.96
C LYS A 193 0.37 19.53 10.30
#